data_AF-L8PQ83-F1
#
_entry.id   AF-L8PQ83-F1
#
_cell.length_a   1.000
_cell.length_b   1.000
_cell.length_c   1.000
_cell.angle_alpha   90.00
_cell.angle_beta   90.00
_cell.angle_gamma   90.00
#
_symmetry.space_group_name_H-M   'P 1'
#
loop_
_entity.id
_entity.type
_entity.pdbx_description
1 polymer ?
#
loop_
_entity_poly.entity_id
_entity_poly.type
_entity_poly.pdbx_seq_one_letter_code
_entity_poly.pdbx_strand_id
1 'polypeptide(L)'
;MVTADPDIQAFQYELLLESRRRPELLPQIRALYDDYFDATERELSRMLPDGAARPLTRLVFAALDGLVLHQLVFGEPETTDAAIEELRGLLRLLAADGDQVPENER
;
A
#
# COMPACT_ATOMS: atom_id res chain seq x y z
N MET A 1 -10.60 -9.25 2.38
CA MET A 1 -10.48 -7.78 2.23
C MET A 1 -10.90 -7.31 0.83
N VAL A 2 -10.63 -8.08 -0.24
CA VAL A 2 -11.14 -7.81 -1.61
C VAL A 2 -12.54 -8.42 -1.87
N THR A 3 -12.86 -9.52 -1.19
CA THR A 3 -14.08 -10.31 -1.41
C THR A 3 -15.39 -9.67 -0.95
N ALA A 4 -15.33 -8.54 -0.23
CA ALA A 4 -16.53 -7.89 0.31
C ALA A 4 -17.32 -7.13 -0.76
N ASP A 5 -16.64 -6.52 -1.73
CA ASP A 5 -17.26 -5.82 -2.87
C ASP A 5 -16.26 -5.70 -4.05
N PRO A 6 -16.07 -6.78 -4.83
CA PRO A 6 -15.08 -6.81 -5.91
C PRO A 6 -15.37 -5.82 -7.04
N ASP A 7 -16.65 -5.51 -7.28
CA ASP A 7 -17.08 -4.58 -8.32
C ASP A 7 -16.69 -3.14 -7.95
N ILE A 8 -16.88 -2.74 -6.69
CA ILE A 8 -16.41 -1.43 -6.21
C ILE A 8 -14.88 -1.32 -6.28
N GLN A 9 -14.15 -2.39 -5.96
CA GLN A 9 -12.68 -2.37 -6.03
C GLN A 9 -12.19 -2.27 -7.49
N ALA A 10 -12.79 -3.04 -8.40
CA ALA A 10 -12.48 -2.97 -9.83
C ALA A 10 -12.75 -1.56 -10.40
N PHE A 11 -13.86 -0.93 -9.98
CA PHE A 11 -14.23 0.42 -10.41
C PHE A 11 -13.14 1.46 -10.10
N GLN A 12 -12.42 1.33 -8.98
CA GLN A 12 -11.33 2.26 -8.65
C GLN A 12 -10.21 2.24 -9.69
N TYR A 13 -9.84 1.05 -10.18
CA TYR A 13 -8.83 0.88 -11.22
C TYR A 13 -9.30 1.38 -12.58
N GLU A 14 -10.56 1.12 -12.92
CA GLU A 14 -11.17 1.66 -14.15
C GLU A 14 -11.18 3.19 -14.14
N LEU A 15 -11.57 3.81 -13.01
CA LEU A 15 -11.61 5.26 -12.86
C LEU A 15 -10.21 5.88 -12.89
N LEU A 16 -9.22 5.21 -12.28
CA LEU A 16 -7.82 5.61 -12.36
C LEU A 16 -7.33 5.64 -13.81
N LEU A 17 -7.63 4.59 -14.60
CA LEU A 17 -7.25 4.54 -16.01
C LEU A 17 -8.02 5.55 -16.86
N GLU A 18 -9.32 5.74 -16.61
CA GLU A 18 -10.15 6.70 -17.34
C GLU A 18 -9.73 8.15 -17.05
N SER A 19 -9.21 8.45 -15.86
CA SER A 19 -8.69 9.79 -15.52
C SER A 19 -7.54 10.25 -16.44
N ARG A 20 -6.84 9.31 -17.10
CA ARG A 20 -5.84 9.63 -18.14
C ARG A 20 -6.47 10.20 -19.41
N ARG A 21 -7.72 9.83 -19.68
CA ARG A 21 -8.53 10.28 -20.84
C ARG A 21 -9.43 11.46 -20.47
N ARG A 22 -9.83 11.57 -19.20
CA ARG A 22 -10.65 12.63 -18.62
C ARG A 22 -9.93 13.30 -17.45
N PRO A 23 -9.07 14.31 -17.73
CA PRO A 23 -8.26 14.96 -16.71
C PRO A 23 -9.07 15.61 -15.59
N GLU A 24 -10.37 15.87 -15.80
CA GLU A 24 -11.26 16.44 -14.80
C GLU A 24 -11.50 15.50 -13.60
N LEU A 25 -11.21 14.20 -13.76
CA LEU A 25 -11.31 13.17 -12.70
C LEU A 25 -10.06 13.09 -11.81
N LEU A 26 -8.93 13.68 -12.24
CA LEU A 26 -7.66 13.59 -11.53
C LEU A 26 -7.70 14.17 -10.10
N PRO A 27 -8.40 15.29 -9.81
CA PRO A 27 -8.47 15.82 -8.45
C PRO A 27 -9.08 14.82 -7.46
N GLN A 28 -10.15 14.13 -7.85
CA GLN A 28 -10.85 13.16 -7.00
C GLN A 28 -9.99 11.91 -6.80
N ILE A 29 -9.34 11.42 -7.86
CA ILE A 29 -8.41 10.30 -7.76
C ILE A 29 -7.22 10.64 -6.85
N ARG A 30 -6.67 11.85 -6.95
CA ARG A 30 -5.57 12.28 -6.08
C ARG A 30 -5.99 12.32 -4.62
N ALA A 31 -7.15 12.89 -4.31
CA ALA A 31 -7.66 12.92 -2.95
C ALA A 31 -7.84 11.50 -2.37
N LEU A 32 -8.40 10.58 -3.17
CA LEU A 32 -8.54 9.17 -2.77
C LEU A 32 -7.18 8.51 -2.47
N TYR A 33 -6.18 8.72 -3.33
CA TYR A 33 -4.85 8.16 -3.12
C TYR A 33 -4.09 8.83 -1.97
N ASP A 34 -4.32 10.11 -1.73
CA ASP A 34 -3.75 10.81 -0.57
C ASP A 34 -4.29 10.18 0.74
N ASP A 35 -5.59 9.90 0.83
CA ASP A 35 -6.17 9.18 1.98
C ASP A 35 -5.54 7.78 2.18
N TYR A 36 -5.27 7.07 1.08
CA TYR A 36 -4.59 5.77 1.14
C TYR A 36 -3.14 5.87 1.58
N PHE A 37 -2.41 6.88 1.13
CA PHE A 37 -1.04 7.12 1.59
C PHE A 37 -1.00 7.48 3.07
N ASP A 38 -1.90 8.34 3.54
CA ASP A 38 -2.01 8.72 4.95
C ASP A 38 -2.37 7.51 5.84
N ALA A 39 -3.27 6.65 5.36
CA ALA A 39 -3.60 5.40 6.04
C ALA A 39 -2.39 4.45 6.11
N THR A 40 -1.66 4.30 5.01
CA THR A 40 -0.48 3.43 4.93
C THR A 40 0.65 3.95 5.85
N GLU A 41 0.91 5.26 5.84
CA GLU A 41 1.91 5.89 6.69
C GLU A 41 1.60 5.70 8.17
N ARG A 42 0.33 5.89 8.56
CA ARG A 42 -0.12 5.67 9.93
C ARG A 42 0.14 4.24 10.41
N GLU A 43 -0.16 3.24 9.59
CA GLU A 43 0.02 1.84 9.99
C GLU A 43 1.50 1.45 10.01
N LEU A 44 2.28 1.89 9.02
CA LEU A 44 3.74 1.64 9.02
C LEU A 44 4.45 2.32 10.19
N SER A 45 4.01 3.51 10.60
CA SER A 45 4.58 4.22 11.75
C SER A 45 4.32 3.51 13.08
N ARG A 46 3.34 2.59 13.14
CA ARG A 46 3.14 1.71 14.30
C ARG A 46 4.04 0.48 14.28
N MET A 47 4.55 0.11 13.10
CA MET A 47 5.36 -1.08 12.88
C MET A 47 6.87 -0.77 12.90
N LEU A 48 7.26 0.46 12.53
CA LEU A 48 8.64 0.88 12.39
C LEU A 48 9.03 1.87 13.52
N PRO A 49 10.13 1.63 14.26
CA PRO A 49 10.52 2.45 15.40
C PRO A 49 10.75 3.93 15.07
N ASP A 50 11.37 4.23 13.92
CA ASP A 50 11.68 5.59 13.46
C ASP A 50 10.56 6.20 12.59
N GLY A 51 9.41 5.54 12.51
CA GLY A 51 8.34 5.91 11.58
C GLY A 51 8.63 5.49 10.14
N ALA A 52 7.70 5.79 9.24
CA ALA A 52 7.81 5.45 7.82
C ALA A 52 8.12 6.68 6.97
N ALA A 53 9.32 6.72 6.38
CA ALA A 53 9.63 7.76 5.42
C ALA A 53 8.69 7.69 4.21
N ARG A 54 8.30 8.86 3.68
CA ARG A 54 7.35 8.98 2.54
C ARG A 54 7.65 8.05 1.34
N PRO A 55 8.91 7.82 0.93
CA PRO A 55 9.21 6.86 -0.14
C PRO A 55 8.84 5.41 0.22
N LEU A 56 9.07 4.98 1.46
CA LEU A 56 8.71 3.64 1.93
C LEU A 56 7.19 3.47 1.98
N THR A 57 6.46 4.46 2.48
CA THR A 57 4.98 4.48 2.45
C THR A 57 4.46 4.25 1.03
N ARG A 58 5.00 4.98 0.05
CA ARG A 58 4.60 4.81 -1.36
C ARG A 58 4.96 3.43 -1.93
N LEU A 59 6.13 2.89 -1.55
CA LEU A 59 6.56 1.56 -1.97
C LEU A 59 5.62 0.47 -1.45
N VAL A 60 5.33 0.49 -0.15
CA VAL A 60 4.43 -0.48 0.50
C VAL A 60 3.04 -0.37 -0.09
N PHE A 61 2.51 0.86 -0.24
CA PHE A 61 1.20 1.06 -0.86
C PHE A 61 1.17 0.51 -2.29
N ALA A 62 2.18 0.76 -3.12
CA ALA A 62 2.23 0.24 -4.49
C ALA A 62 2.26 -1.29 -4.54
N ALA A 63 2.93 -1.95 -3.58
CA ALA A 63 2.91 -3.40 -3.46
C ALA A 63 1.50 -3.90 -3.11
N LEU A 64 0.84 -3.29 -2.12
CA LEU A 64 -0.54 -3.64 -1.73
C LEU A 64 -1.54 -3.41 -2.86
N ASP A 65 -1.46 -2.27 -3.55
CA ASP A 65 -2.33 -1.91 -4.68
C ASP A 65 -2.18 -2.91 -5.83
N GLY A 66 -0.96 -3.33 -6.16
CA GLY A 66 -0.71 -4.36 -7.15
C GLY A 66 -1.27 -5.74 -6.77
N LEU A 67 -1.16 -6.11 -5.49
CA LEU A 67 -1.71 -7.38 -5.00
C LEU A 67 -3.25 -7.42 -5.04
N VAL A 68 -3.91 -6.30 -4.73
CA VAL A 68 -5.37 -6.19 -4.86
C VAL A 68 -5.79 -6.30 -6.32
N LEU A 69 -5.11 -5.60 -7.23
CA LEU A 69 -5.36 -5.71 -8.67
C LEU A 69 -5.17 -7.15 -9.17
N HIS A 70 -4.09 -7.82 -8.80
CA HIS A 70 -3.85 -9.21 -9.18
C HIS A 70 -4.95 -10.14 -8.66
N GLN A 71 -5.36 -9.99 -7.40
CA GLN A 71 -6.45 -10.80 -6.84
C GLN A 71 -7.76 -10.59 -7.60
N LEU A 72 -8.10 -9.34 -7.96
CA LEU A 72 -9.31 -9.03 -8.71
C LEU A 72 -9.30 -9.64 -10.12
N VAL A 73 -8.15 -9.61 -10.79
CA VAL A 73 -8.03 -10.05 -12.19
C VAL A 73 -7.88 -11.57 -12.30
N PHE A 74 -7.09 -12.18 -11.42
CA PHE A 74 -6.74 -13.60 -11.51
C PHE A 74 -7.56 -14.49 -10.57
N GLY A 75 -8.20 -13.92 -9.55
CA GLY A 75 -9.05 -14.67 -8.62
C GLY A 75 -8.26 -15.60 -7.69
N GLU A 76 -7.02 -15.26 -7.37
CA GLU A 76 -6.09 -16.08 -6.56
C GLU A 76 -5.84 -15.45 -5.17
N PRO A 77 -6.82 -15.53 -4.24
CA PRO A 77 -6.65 -14.94 -2.90
C PRO A 77 -5.50 -15.55 -2.12
N GLU A 78 -5.20 -16.84 -2.29
CA GLU A 78 -4.13 -17.53 -1.57
C GLU A 78 -2.74 -16.98 -1.96
N THR A 79 -2.55 -16.65 -3.24
CA THR A 79 -1.32 -16.01 -3.74
C THR A 79 -1.13 -14.63 -3.11
N THR A 80 -2.22 -13.84 -3.02
CA THR A 80 -2.20 -12.53 -2.38
C THR A 80 -1.91 -12.63 -0.88
N ASP A 81 -2.54 -13.56 -0.17
CA ASP A 81 -2.31 -13.77 1.27
C ASP A 81 -0.85 -14.16 1.55
N ALA A 82 -0.27 -15.06 0.74
CA ALA A 82 1.13 -15.43 0.85
C ALA A 82 2.07 -14.24 0.62
N ALA A 83 1.81 -13.41 -0.40
CA ALA A 83 2.61 -12.22 -0.67
C ALA A 83 2.51 -11.16 0.44
N ILE A 84 1.34 -11.01 1.07
CA ILE A 84 1.15 -10.13 2.22
C ILE A 84 2.00 -10.60 3.42
N GLU A 85 2.07 -11.90 3.68
CA GLU A 85 2.89 -12.43 4.76
C GLU A 85 4.40 -12.23 4.49
N GLU A 86 4.85 -12.38 3.25
CA GLU A 86 6.22 -12.04 2.86
C GLU A 86 6.52 -10.55 3.06
N LEU A 87 5.63 -9.65 2.64
CA LEU A 87 5.78 -8.20 2.86
C LEU A 87 5.84 -7.88 4.36
N ARG A 88 5.03 -8.53 5.18
CA ARG A 88 5.06 -8.40 6.63
C ARG A 88 6.40 -8.87 7.20
N GLY A 89 6.96 -9.95 6.68
CA GLY A 89 8.32 -10.43 7.01
C GLY A 89 9.39 -9.38 6.73
N LEU A 90 9.38 -8.79 5.54
CA LEU A 90 10.31 -7.73 5.15
C LEU A 90 10.22 -6.49 6.05
N LEU A 91 9.01 -6.06 6.40
CA LEU A 91 8.80 -4.92 7.30
C LEU A 91 9.31 -5.19 8.72
N ARG A 92 9.20 -6.43 9.22
CA ARG A 92 9.76 -6.82 10.53
C ARG A 92 11.28 -6.81 10.52
N LEU A 93 11.91 -7.29 9.45
CA LEU A 93 13.37 -7.23 9.30
C LEU A 93 13.85 -5.78 9.31
N LEU A 94 13.18 -4.91 8.55
CA LEU A 94 13.48 -3.48 8.54
C LEU A 94 13.32 -2.81 9.91
N ALA A 95 12.28 -3.20 10.67
CA ALA A 95 12.09 -2.71 12.03
C ALA A 95 13.22 -3.13 12.98
N ALA A 96 13.69 -4.38 12.86
CA ALA A 96 14.77 -4.92 13.69
C ALA A 96 16.14 -4.29 13.38
N ASP A 97 16.40 -3.95 12.11
CA ASP A 97 17.63 -3.25 11.72
C ASP A 97 17.66 -1.80 12.22
N GLY A 98 16.50 -1.12 12.29
CA GLY A 98 16.38 0.23 12.85
C GLY A 98 16.74 0.31 14.34
N ASP A 99 16.44 -0.74 15.11
CA ASP A 99 16.79 -0.85 16.53
C ASP A 99 18.31 -1.01 16.79
N GLN A 100 19.12 -1.27 15.76
CA GLN A 100 20.57 -1.51 15.91
C GLN A 100 21.45 -0.26 15.73
N VAL A 101 20.89 0.92 15.44
CA VAL A 101 21.69 2.16 15.34
C VAL A 101 22.01 2.69 16.76
N PRO A 102 23.28 2.68 17.20
CA PRO A 102 23.62 3.07 18.56
C PRO A 102 23.43 4.58 18.79
N GLU A 103 22.97 4.92 19.99
CA GLU A 103 22.56 6.26 20.49
C GLU A 103 23.65 7.36 20.45
N ASN A 104 24.82 7.10 19.88
CA ASN A 104 26.00 7.97 19.96
C ASN A 104 26.17 8.98 18.80
N GLU A 105 25.20 9.09 17.89
CA GLU A 105 25.24 10.04 16.76
C GLU A 105 23.91 10.82 16.57
N ARG A 106 23.29 11.30 17.66
CA ARG A 106 22.26 12.35 17.60
C ARG A 106 22.75 13.65 18.21
#